data_AF-A0A4W5RQ71-F1
#
_entry.id   AF-A0A4W5RQ71-F1
#
_cell.length_a   1.000
_cell.length_b   1.000
_cell.length_c   1.000
_cell.angle_alpha   90.00
_cell.angle_beta   90.00
_cell.angle_gamma   90.00
#
_symmetry.space_group_name_H-M   'P 1'
#
loop_
_entity.id
_entity.type
_entity.pdbx_description
1 polymer ?
#
loop_
_entity_poly.entity_id
_entity_poly.type
_entity_poly.pdbx_seq_one_letter_code
_entity_poly.pdbx_strand_id
1 'polypeptide(L)'
;MRVCLYQRIPVLLFLPSLFLITESAAPGSRFPLESAQDQDVGTNSLRSYQLSSNEHFVLNIQTRNDGSKFAELVLETPLDREQQKMQEMVLTSVDGGSPERSGTALITITVLDANDNVPVFDQSVYRASLVENAPRGTLVLKLNATDLDEGPNADITYSFTLYTSEKTQYVFALNPNTGEITVKGTIDYEDMKFYEMHVEAKDKGQHPLLGQCKIVVDVTDTNDNYPEITVKSYKSTVNENIPVGTVIAIVGISDRDTGDNGKVNLSINQQVPFWYLSVYDSLPIHLMRKCLFSSSFNGRDFWGHRVNRPTF
;
A
#
# COMPACT_ATOMS: atom_id res chain seq x y z
N MET A 1 -42.74 1.44 -72.07
CA MET A 1 -42.49 2.78 -71.49
C MET A 1 -41.45 2.61 -70.39
N ARG A 2 -40.26 3.17 -70.59
CA ARG A 2 -39.20 3.25 -69.59
C ARG A 2 -39.63 4.22 -68.50
N VAL A 3 -39.80 3.73 -67.30
CA VAL A 3 -39.83 4.55 -66.09
C VAL A 3 -38.63 4.09 -65.24
N CYS A 4 -37.42 4.47 -65.66
CA CYS A 4 -36.32 4.59 -64.70
C CYS A 4 -36.60 5.87 -63.90
N LEU A 5 -37.50 5.77 -62.92
CA LEU A 5 -37.50 6.71 -61.82
C LEU A 5 -36.22 6.42 -61.04
N TYR A 6 -35.37 7.43 -60.96
CA TYR A 6 -34.05 7.45 -60.31
C TYR A 6 -33.94 6.49 -59.12
N GLN A 7 -33.12 5.44 -59.27
CA GLN A 7 -32.66 4.61 -58.14
C GLN A 7 -32.08 5.54 -57.07
N ARG A 8 -32.41 5.32 -55.80
CA ARG A 8 -31.91 6.11 -54.67
C ARG A 8 -30.86 5.32 -53.91
N ILE A 9 -30.05 6.02 -53.13
CA ILE A 9 -29.06 5.39 -52.25
C ILE A 9 -29.77 5.10 -50.93
N PRO A 10 -29.54 3.95 -50.28
CA PRO A 10 -30.02 3.72 -48.93
C PRO A 10 -29.41 4.76 -47.97
N VAL A 11 -30.24 5.54 -47.29
CA VAL A 11 -29.82 6.61 -46.38
C VAL A 11 -29.94 6.17 -44.94
N LEU A 12 -28.86 6.31 -44.18
CA LEU A 12 -28.88 6.24 -42.71
C LEU A 12 -29.19 7.66 -42.21
N LEU A 13 -30.44 7.88 -41.77
CA LEU A 13 -31.01 9.23 -41.61
C LEU A 13 -30.60 9.96 -40.32
N PHE A 14 -29.87 9.31 -39.41
CA PHE A 14 -29.48 9.91 -38.14
C PHE A 14 -27.97 9.82 -37.90
N LEU A 15 -27.49 10.85 -37.20
CA LEU A 15 -26.13 11.17 -36.71
C LEU A 15 -25.30 9.95 -36.26
N PRO A 16 -23.95 10.04 -36.16
CA PRO A 16 -23.10 8.91 -35.79
C PRO A 16 -23.71 8.08 -34.67
N SER A 17 -23.85 6.78 -34.90
CA SER A 17 -24.49 5.87 -33.95
C SER A 17 -23.55 5.68 -32.77
N LEU A 18 -23.74 6.49 -31.73
CA LEU A 18 -23.00 6.40 -30.49
C LEU A 18 -23.60 5.29 -29.62
N PHE A 19 -22.80 4.27 -29.33
CA PHE A 19 -23.12 3.23 -28.37
C PHE A 19 -22.29 3.42 -27.11
N LEU A 20 -22.93 3.30 -25.96
CA LEU A 20 -22.29 3.23 -24.66
C LEU A 20 -22.44 1.79 -24.17
N ILE A 21 -21.35 1.03 -24.17
CA ILE A 21 -21.37 -0.41 -23.86
C ILE A 21 -20.40 -0.66 -22.71
N THR A 22 -20.86 -1.27 -21.62
CA THR A 22 -19.95 -1.65 -20.52
C THR A 22 -19.00 -2.76 -20.94
N GLU A 23 -17.76 -2.72 -20.46
CA GLU A 23 -16.79 -3.79 -20.72
C GLU A 23 -17.20 -5.15 -20.13
N SER A 24 -18.01 -5.11 -19.06
CA SER A 24 -18.65 -6.28 -18.46
C SER A 24 -19.75 -6.91 -19.34
N ALA A 25 -20.03 -6.37 -20.53
CA ALA A 25 -21.00 -6.93 -21.46
C ALA A 25 -20.56 -8.32 -21.92
N ALA A 26 -21.43 -9.32 -21.72
CA ALA A 26 -21.10 -10.69 -22.09
C ALA A 26 -21.02 -10.86 -23.62
N PRO A 27 -20.10 -11.69 -24.13
CA PRO A 27 -20.14 -12.17 -25.51
C PRO A 27 -21.53 -12.76 -25.85
N GLY A 28 -22.04 -12.40 -27.03
CA GLY A 28 -23.40 -12.69 -27.49
C GLY A 28 -24.41 -11.57 -27.24
N SER A 29 -24.03 -10.52 -26.49
CA SER A 29 -24.85 -9.32 -26.30
C SER A 29 -25.15 -8.64 -27.64
N ARG A 30 -26.40 -8.15 -27.80
CA ARG A 30 -26.92 -7.64 -29.07
C ARG A 30 -27.33 -6.18 -28.94
N PHE A 31 -26.87 -5.35 -29.87
CA PHE A 31 -27.15 -3.91 -29.92
C PHE A 31 -27.85 -3.60 -31.24
N PRO A 32 -29.17 -3.34 -31.24
CA PRO A 32 -29.91 -3.05 -32.46
C PRO A 32 -29.36 -1.81 -33.17
N LEU A 33 -29.17 -1.92 -34.48
CA LEU A 33 -28.83 -0.78 -35.35
C LEU A 33 -30.10 -0.21 -35.97
N GLU A 34 -30.10 1.10 -36.20
CA GLU A 34 -31.14 1.72 -37.00
C GLU A 34 -31.09 1.19 -38.44
N SER A 35 -32.26 0.91 -39.01
CA SER A 35 -32.35 0.43 -40.38
C SER A 35 -32.16 1.58 -41.36
N ALA A 36 -31.30 1.39 -42.36
CA ALA A 36 -31.17 2.32 -43.48
C ALA A 36 -32.51 2.42 -44.22
N GLN A 37 -32.91 3.65 -44.56
CA GLN A 37 -34.11 3.90 -45.33
C GLN A 37 -33.77 3.95 -46.81
N ASP A 38 -34.39 3.06 -47.56
CA ASP A 38 -34.39 3.06 -49.02
C ASP A 38 -35.82 3.31 -49.50
N GLN A 39 -36.00 4.28 -50.40
CA GLN A 39 -37.32 4.61 -50.95
C GLN A 39 -37.67 3.78 -52.19
N ASP A 40 -36.72 2.96 -52.66
CA ASP A 40 -36.94 2.05 -53.78
C ASP A 40 -37.64 0.76 -53.33
N VAL A 41 -38.40 0.14 -54.24
CA VAL A 41 -39.21 -1.06 -53.99
C VAL A 41 -38.68 -2.23 -54.83
N GLY A 42 -38.82 -3.45 -54.33
CA GLY A 42 -38.47 -4.67 -55.07
C GLY A 42 -36.97 -4.91 -55.07
N THR A 43 -36.38 -5.24 -56.22
CA THR A 43 -34.94 -5.60 -56.29
C THR A 43 -34.00 -4.43 -56.03
N ASN A 44 -34.47 -3.19 -56.14
CA ASN A 44 -33.65 -2.01 -55.93
C ASN A 44 -33.66 -1.51 -54.47
N SER A 45 -34.39 -2.17 -53.57
CA SER A 45 -34.38 -1.78 -52.16
C SER A 45 -33.11 -2.27 -51.43
N LEU A 46 -32.93 -1.80 -50.19
CA LEU A 46 -31.88 -2.22 -49.28
C LEU A 46 -31.70 -3.75 -49.25
N ARG A 47 -30.51 -4.20 -49.64
CA ARG A 47 -30.16 -5.62 -49.80
C ARG A 47 -29.35 -6.18 -48.64
N SER A 48 -28.37 -5.43 -48.15
CA SER A 48 -27.46 -5.92 -47.11
C SER A 48 -26.79 -4.80 -46.33
N TYR A 49 -26.30 -5.15 -45.14
CA TYR A 49 -25.38 -4.35 -44.35
C TYR A 49 -24.02 -5.03 -44.30
N GLN A 50 -22.97 -4.23 -44.20
CA GLN A 50 -21.58 -4.67 -44.02
C GLN A 50 -20.92 -3.80 -42.96
N LEU A 51 -20.11 -4.39 -42.09
CA LEU A 51 -19.34 -3.69 -41.07
C LEU A 51 -17.87 -3.72 -41.46
N SER A 52 -17.16 -2.62 -41.21
CA SER A 52 -15.70 -2.60 -41.34
C SER A 52 -15.05 -3.64 -40.44
N SER A 53 -13.86 -4.11 -40.84
CA SER A 53 -13.04 -5.03 -40.03
C SER A 53 -12.82 -4.44 -38.63
N ASN A 54 -13.02 -5.26 -37.61
CA ASN A 54 -12.84 -4.92 -36.20
C ASN A 54 -12.64 -6.22 -35.39
N GLU A 55 -12.27 -6.11 -34.11
CA GLU A 55 -11.90 -7.27 -33.27
C GLU A 55 -13.06 -7.83 -32.44
N HIS A 56 -14.09 -7.03 -32.15
CA HIS A 56 -15.06 -7.35 -31.10
C HIS A 56 -16.49 -7.59 -31.58
N PHE A 57 -16.88 -7.07 -32.74
CA PHE A 57 -18.26 -7.02 -33.19
C PHE A 57 -18.46 -7.65 -34.56
N VAL A 58 -19.55 -8.41 -34.66
CA VAL A 58 -20.07 -8.93 -35.91
C VAL A 58 -21.50 -8.42 -36.15
N LEU A 59 -21.92 -8.38 -37.42
CA LEU A 59 -23.31 -8.04 -37.77
C LEU A 59 -24.17 -9.29 -37.83
N ASN A 60 -25.31 -9.25 -37.12
CA ASN A 60 -26.42 -10.16 -37.34
C ASN A 60 -27.51 -9.45 -38.13
N ILE A 61 -27.80 -9.92 -39.35
CA ILE A 61 -28.81 -9.32 -40.24
C ILE A 61 -30.06 -10.20 -40.22
N GLN A 62 -31.19 -9.61 -39.87
CA GLN A 62 -32.48 -10.27 -39.84
C GLN A 62 -33.44 -9.65 -40.87
N THR A 63 -34.33 -10.47 -41.41
CA THR A 63 -35.36 -10.02 -42.37
C THR A 63 -36.72 -10.15 -41.69
N ARG A 64 -37.48 -9.05 -41.63
CA ARG A 64 -38.84 -9.01 -41.10
C ARG A 64 -39.83 -9.61 -42.09
N ASN A 65 -41.04 -9.89 -41.62
CA ASN A 65 -42.12 -10.47 -42.42
C ASN A 65 -42.54 -9.59 -43.62
N ASP A 66 -42.28 -8.29 -43.57
CA ASP A 66 -42.53 -7.33 -44.64
C ASP A 66 -41.38 -7.25 -45.67
N GLY A 67 -40.33 -8.07 -45.52
CA GLY A 67 -39.14 -8.06 -46.36
C GLY A 67 -38.11 -7.01 -45.99
N SER A 68 -38.38 -6.13 -45.02
CA SER A 68 -37.41 -5.16 -44.52
C SER A 68 -36.29 -5.84 -43.75
N LYS A 69 -35.06 -5.32 -43.89
CA LYS A 69 -33.87 -5.85 -43.23
C LYS A 69 -33.43 -4.91 -42.12
N PHE A 70 -33.18 -5.47 -40.93
CA PHE A 70 -32.55 -4.77 -39.83
C PHE A 70 -31.29 -5.51 -39.40
N ALA A 71 -30.36 -4.77 -38.81
CA ALA A 71 -29.09 -5.30 -38.36
C ALA A 71 -28.94 -5.10 -36.85
N GLU A 72 -28.23 -6.00 -36.21
CA GLU A 72 -27.81 -5.91 -34.81
C GLU A 72 -26.30 -6.09 -34.77
N LEU A 73 -25.60 -5.26 -34.01
CA LEU A 73 -24.23 -5.58 -33.60
C LEU A 73 -24.31 -6.68 -32.57
N VAL A 74 -23.47 -7.70 -32.72
CA VAL A 74 -23.30 -8.76 -31.74
C VAL A 74 -21.87 -8.72 -31.25
N LEU A 75 -21.70 -8.59 -29.94
CA LEU A 75 -20.39 -8.67 -29.31
C LEU A 75 -19.90 -10.13 -29.35
N GLU A 76 -18.76 -10.40 -29.97
CA GLU A 76 -18.20 -11.76 -30.10
C GLU A 76 -17.03 -11.98 -29.13
N THR A 77 -16.14 -10.99 -28.99
CA THR A 77 -15.06 -11.01 -28.00
C THR A 77 -15.33 -9.99 -26.88
N PRO A 78 -14.88 -10.24 -25.64
CA PRO A 78 -15.01 -9.27 -24.56
C PRO A 78 -14.39 -7.92 -24.92
N LEU A 79 -14.97 -6.86 -24.36
CA LEU A 79 -14.38 -5.51 -24.39
C LEU A 79 -13.49 -5.35 -23.15
N ASP A 80 -12.52 -4.46 -23.25
CA ASP A 80 -11.62 -4.05 -22.17
C ASP A 80 -11.37 -2.55 -22.36
N ARG A 81 -11.83 -1.74 -21.40
CA ARG A 81 -11.74 -0.29 -21.44
C ARG A 81 -10.32 0.18 -21.16
N GLU A 82 -9.59 -0.49 -20.27
CA GLU A 82 -8.17 -0.22 -19.97
C GLU A 82 -7.30 -0.44 -21.22
N GLN A 83 -7.69 -1.37 -22.08
CA GLN A 83 -7.05 -1.59 -23.37
C GLN A 83 -7.52 -0.59 -24.44
N GLN A 84 -8.84 -0.43 -24.63
CA GLN A 84 -9.38 0.45 -25.67
C GLN A 84 -10.74 1.07 -25.30
N LYS A 85 -10.70 2.30 -24.74
CA LYS A 85 -11.87 3.09 -24.35
C LYS A 85 -12.84 3.47 -25.48
N MET A 86 -12.36 3.67 -26.71
CA MET A 86 -13.20 4.09 -27.83
C MET A 86 -12.84 3.37 -29.12
N GLN A 87 -13.88 2.98 -29.87
CA GLN A 87 -13.74 2.29 -31.14
C GLN A 87 -14.64 2.92 -32.19
N GLU A 88 -14.16 3.02 -33.42
CA GLU A 88 -14.93 3.55 -34.55
C GLU A 88 -15.00 2.51 -35.66
N MET A 89 -16.20 2.30 -36.20
CA MET A 89 -16.47 1.35 -37.28
C MET A 89 -17.37 1.99 -38.32
N VAL A 90 -17.24 1.55 -39.57
CA VAL A 90 -18.07 2.02 -40.68
C VAL A 90 -19.12 0.97 -41.01
N LEU A 91 -20.39 1.35 -40.89
CA LEU A 91 -21.52 0.57 -41.37
C LEU A 91 -21.82 0.97 -42.82
N THR A 92 -21.83 0.01 -43.72
CA THR A 92 -22.17 0.20 -45.14
C THR A 92 -23.47 -0.52 -45.46
N SER A 93 -24.48 0.22 -45.94
CA SER A 93 -25.70 -0.33 -46.52
C SER A 93 -25.57 -0.41 -48.03
N VAL A 94 -26.05 -1.49 -48.64
CA VAL A 94 -25.96 -1.72 -50.09
C VAL A 94 -27.34 -2.08 -50.63
N ASP A 95 -27.76 -1.46 -51.72
CA ASP A 95 -29.01 -1.77 -52.44
C ASP A 95 -28.84 -2.97 -53.40
N GLY A 96 -29.95 -3.46 -53.95
CA GLY A 96 -29.93 -4.57 -54.92
C GLY A 96 -29.96 -4.15 -56.39
N GLY A 97 -29.73 -2.87 -56.69
CA GLY A 97 -29.80 -2.35 -58.05
C GLY A 97 -28.60 -2.74 -58.92
N SER A 98 -28.66 -2.37 -60.21
CA SER A 98 -27.56 -2.58 -61.16
C SER A 98 -27.35 -1.31 -61.99
N PRO A 99 -26.38 -0.45 -61.66
CA PRO A 99 -25.33 -0.66 -60.65
C PRO A 99 -25.83 -0.57 -59.22
N GLU A 100 -25.19 -1.30 -58.30
CA GLU A 100 -25.45 -1.21 -56.87
C GLU A 100 -25.04 0.17 -56.34
N ARG A 101 -25.78 0.67 -55.36
CA ARG A 101 -25.42 1.89 -54.62
C ARG A 101 -25.33 1.62 -53.13
N SER A 102 -24.47 2.37 -52.46
CA SER A 102 -24.18 2.19 -51.05
C SER A 102 -24.23 3.49 -50.24
N GLY A 103 -24.74 3.40 -49.02
CA GLY A 103 -24.66 4.45 -48.00
C GLY A 103 -23.73 4.02 -46.87
N THR A 104 -23.09 4.97 -46.19
CA THR A 104 -22.19 4.69 -45.07
C THR A 104 -22.55 5.53 -43.85
N ALA A 105 -22.42 4.95 -42.65
CA ALA A 105 -22.49 5.67 -41.39
C ALA A 105 -21.34 5.26 -40.47
N LEU A 106 -20.92 6.19 -39.62
CA LEU A 106 -19.94 5.94 -38.56
C LEU A 106 -20.68 5.43 -37.32
N ILE A 107 -20.21 4.30 -36.79
CA ILE A 107 -20.58 3.76 -35.48
C ILE A 107 -19.43 4.10 -34.55
N THR A 108 -19.74 4.79 -33.45
CA THR A 108 -18.77 5.09 -32.39
C THR A 108 -19.18 4.31 -31.16
N ILE A 109 -18.29 3.47 -30.64
CA ILE A 109 -18.50 2.74 -29.40
C ILE A 109 -17.62 3.36 -28.34
N THR A 110 -18.23 3.86 -27.28
CA THR A 110 -17.54 4.23 -26.04
C THR A 110 -17.73 3.10 -25.04
N VAL A 111 -16.63 2.51 -24.62
CA VAL A 111 -16.63 1.48 -23.59
C VAL A 111 -16.81 2.14 -22.23
N LEU A 112 -17.83 1.70 -21.49
CA LEU A 112 -18.10 2.15 -20.12
C LEU A 112 -17.35 1.26 -19.14
N ASP A 113 -16.73 1.92 -18.18
CA ASP A 113 -15.96 1.33 -17.09
C ASP A 113 -16.81 0.39 -16.21
N ALA A 114 -16.22 -0.73 -15.83
CA ALA A 114 -16.67 -1.63 -14.78
C ALA A 114 -15.56 -1.75 -13.73
N ASN A 115 -15.92 -2.01 -12.47
CA ASN A 115 -14.93 -2.19 -11.40
C ASN A 115 -14.36 -3.62 -11.44
N ASP A 116 -13.43 -3.89 -12.36
CA ASP A 116 -12.83 -5.21 -12.58
C ASP A 116 -11.31 -5.27 -12.37
N ASN A 117 -10.67 -4.13 -12.10
CA ASN A 117 -9.31 -4.09 -11.58
C ASN A 117 -9.31 -3.94 -10.05
N VAL A 118 -8.30 -4.53 -9.40
CA VAL A 118 -8.10 -4.39 -7.96
C VAL A 118 -7.03 -3.33 -7.71
N PRO A 119 -7.07 -2.57 -6.59
CA PRO A 119 -5.96 -1.70 -6.23
C PRO A 119 -4.67 -2.51 -6.05
N VAL A 120 -3.59 -2.14 -6.75
CA VAL A 120 -2.30 -2.85 -6.69
C VAL A 120 -1.23 -1.95 -6.06
N PHE A 121 -0.61 -2.44 -4.98
CA PHE A 121 0.57 -1.81 -4.39
C PHE A 121 1.81 -2.02 -5.27
N ASP A 122 2.69 -1.03 -5.35
CA ASP A 122 3.97 -1.15 -6.05
C ASP A 122 4.94 -2.14 -5.38
N GLN A 123 4.69 -2.49 -4.11
CA GLN A 123 5.44 -3.50 -3.36
C GLN A 123 4.49 -4.37 -2.53
N SER A 124 4.75 -5.69 -2.50
CA SER A 124 4.05 -6.61 -1.60
C SER A 124 4.51 -6.47 -0.14
N VAL A 125 5.76 -6.04 0.07
CA VAL A 125 6.36 -5.80 1.38
C VAL A 125 7.18 -4.50 1.37
N TYR A 126 6.77 -3.52 2.17
CA TYR A 126 7.54 -2.30 2.44
C TYR A 126 8.41 -2.49 3.68
N ARG A 127 9.62 -1.92 3.65
CA ARG A 127 10.54 -1.91 4.79
C ARG A 127 11.02 -0.49 5.07
N ALA A 128 11.02 -0.11 6.34
CA ALA A 128 11.51 1.19 6.79
C ALA A 128 12.33 1.02 8.07
N SER A 129 13.21 1.98 8.34
CA SER A 129 13.95 2.10 9.59
C SER A 129 13.52 3.37 10.28
N LEU A 130 13.29 3.31 11.59
CA LEU A 130 12.82 4.45 12.37
C LEU A 130 13.63 4.55 13.67
N VAL A 131 14.19 5.72 13.93
CA VAL A 131 14.86 5.98 15.20
C VAL A 131 13.81 5.98 16.31
N GLU A 132 14.10 5.35 17.43
CA GLU A 132 13.24 5.47 18.60
C GLU A 132 13.13 6.93 19.07
N ASN A 133 12.17 7.19 19.96
CA ASN A 133 11.88 8.55 20.43
C ASN A 133 11.56 9.56 19.31
N ALA A 134 11.28 9.08 18.08
CA ALA A 134 10.91 9.92 16.95
C ALA A 134 9.69 10.80 17.30
N PRO A 135 9.73 12.11 17.02
CA PRO A 135 8.61 13.00 17.32
C PRO A 135 7.31 12.56 16.64
N ARG A 136 6.18 12.84 17.28
CA ARG A 136 4.86 12.66 16.66
C ARG A 136 4.76 13.49 15.38
N GLY A 137 4.18 12.90 14.35
CA GLY A 137 4.09 13.47 13.00
C GLY A 137 5.27 13.14 12.10
N THR A 138 6.30 12.45 12.59
CA THR A 138 7.41 11.98 11.75
C THR A 138 6.88 11.04 10.66
N LEU A 139 7.18 11.34 9.40
CA LEU A 139 6.85 10.49 8.26
C LEU A 139 7.74 9.26 8.26
N VAL A 140 7.13 8.08 8.26
CA VAL A 140 7.84 6.79 8.26
C VAL A 140 7.99 6.27 6.83
N LEU A 141 6.88 6.24 6.09
CA LEU A 141 6.82 5.84 4.69
C LEU A 141 5.54 6.36 4.04
N LYS A 142 5.50 6.31 2.71
CA LYS A 142 4.31 6.61 1.92
C LYS A 142 4.02 5.41 1.01
N LEU A 143 2.82 4.87 1.15
CA LEU A 143 2.33 3.78 0.32
C LEU A 143 1.91 4.30 -1.05
N ASN A 144 1.97 3.42 -2.04
CA ASN A 144 1.56 3.71 -3.39
C ASN A 144 0.81 2.50 -3.97
N ALA A 145 -0.52 2.59 -3.94
CA ALA A 145 -1.40 1.70 -4.67
C ALA A 145 -2.00 2.42 -5.88
N THR A 146 -2.18 1.68 -6.97
CA THR A 146 -2.77 2.17 -8.22
C THR A 146 -3.88 1.22 -8.66
N ASP A 147 -4.94 1.80 -9.20
CA ASP A 147 -6.07 1.07 -9.79
C ASP A 147 -6.27 1.60 -11.21
N LEU A 148 -6.59 0.71 -12.15
CA LEU A 148 -6.63 1.03 -13.58
C LEU A 148 -8.02 1.51 -14.06
N ASP A 149 -9.05 1.33 -13.22
CA ASP A 149 -10.43 1.69 -13.54
C ASP A 149 -10.64 3.22 -13.61
N GLU A 150 -11.87 3.69 -13.82
CA GLU A 150 -12.20 5.11 -13.96
C GLU A 150 -12.98 5.69 -12.78
N GLY A 151 -12.59 6.89 -12.35
CA GLY A 151 -13.34 7.65 -11.36
C GLY A 151 -13.40 6.93 -10.00
N PRO A 152 -14.60 6.71 -9.41
CA PRO A 152 -14.73 6.02 -8.12
C PRO A 152 -14.15 4.60 -8.10
N ASN A 153 -14.17 3.91 -9.23
CA ASN A 153 -13.63 2.55 -9.36
C ASN A 153 -12.11 2.53 -9.21
N ALA A 154 -11.43 3.65 -9.48
CA ALA A 154 -9.99 3.81 -9.21
C ALA A 154 -9.65 4.73 -8.02
N ASP A 155 -10.65 5.23 -7.28
CA ASP A 155 -10.43 6.14 -6.16
C ASP A 155 -10.12 5.36 -4.88
N ILE A 156 -8.84 5.27 -4.54
CA ILE A 156 -8.32 4.41 -3.48
C ILE A 156 -8.41 5.07 -2.09
N THR A 157 -8.81 4.28 -1.10
CA THR A 157 -8.70 4.58 0.32
C THR A 157 -7.85 3.53 1.04
N TYR A 158 -6.96 3.97 1.94
CA TYR A 158 -6.07 3.10 2.71
C TYR A 158 -6.58 2.87 4.14
N SER A 159 -6.45 1.64 4.65
CA SER A 159 -6.80 1.29 6.04
C SER A 159 -5.88 0.20 6.61
N PHE A 160 -5.70 0.19 7.93
CA PHE A 160 -5.11 -0.96 8.61
C PHE A 160 -6.10 -2.12 8.59
N THR A 161 -5.61 -3.30 8.26
CA THR A 161 -6.38 -4.55 8.37
C THR A 161 -6.44 -5.04 9.82
N LEU A 162 -7.30 -6.02 10.07
CA LEU A 162 -7.44 -6.70 11.35
C LEU A 162 -6.16 -7.43 11.82
N TYR A 163 -5.20 -7.67 10.92
CA TYR A 163 -3.93 -8.30 11.26
C TYR A 163 -2.92 -7.30 11.85
N THR A 164 -3.19 -5.99 11.79
CA THR A 164 -2.35 -4.99 12.47
C THR A 164 -2.75 -4.88 13.94
N SER A 165 -1.83 -5.18 14.85
CA SER A 165 -2.12 -5.15 16.29
C SER A 165 -2.57 -3.78 16.81
N GLU A 166 -3.44 -3.76 17.82
CA GLU A 166 -3.91 -2.51 18.44
C GLU A 166 -2.75 -1.64 18.94
N LYS A 167 -1.74 -2.25 19.58
CA LYS A 167 -0.51 -1.54 20.03
C LYS A 167 0.13 -0.79 18.86
N THR A 168 0.22 -1.42 17.68
CA THR A 168 0.80 -0.77 16.49
C THR A 168 -0.10 0.37 15.96
N GLN A 169 -1.42 0.22 15.99
CA GLN A 169 -2.37 1.29 15.60
C GLN A 169 -2.42 2.48 16.59
N TYR A 170 -1.95 2.29 17.84
CA TYR A 170 -1.71 3.40 18.78
C TYR A 170 -0.40 4.13 18.49
N VAL A 171 0.60 3.43 17.95
CA VAL A 171 1.93 3.98 17.66
C VAL A 171 1.98 4.68 16.29
N PHE A 172 1.28 4.17 15.29
CA PHE A 172 1.29 4.72 13.93
C PHE A 172 -0.09 5.22 13.50
N ALA A 173 -0.10 6.24 12.65
CA ALA A 173 -1.28 6.71 11.94
C ALA A 173 -1.08 6.53 10.44
N LEU A 174 -2.12 6.02 9.75
CA LEU A 174 -2.17 5.91 8.30
C LEU A 174 -3.16 6.96 7.77
N ASN A 175 -2.71 7.79 6.84
CA ASN A 175 -3.59 8.71 6.14
C ASN A 175 -4.39 7.95 5.07
N PRO A 176 -5.74 7.92 5.15
CA PRO A 176 -6.56 7.11 4.26
C PRO A 176 -6.56 7.61 2.81
N ASN A 177 -6.20 8.87 2.55
CA ASN A 177 -6.23 9.44 1.20
C ASN A 177 -4.83 9.53 0.56
N THR A 178 -3.77 9.68 1.36
CA THR A 178 -2.41 9.88 0.84
C THR A 178 -1.53 8.65 0.95
N GLY A 179 -1.94 7.63 1.73
CA GLY A 179 -1.11 6.45 2.01
C GLY A 179 0.10 6.74 2.92
N GLU A 180 0.19 7.93 3.51
CA GLU A 180 1.29 8.31 4.40
C GLU A 180 1.14 7.68 5.77
N ILE A 181 2.19 7.01 6.25
CA ILE A 181 2.29 6.48 7.60
C ILE A 181 3.17 7.39 8.44
N THR A 182 2.63 7.83 9.57
CA THR A 182 3.29 8.77 10.47
C THR A 182 3.31 8.24 11.90
N VAL A 183 4.27 8.72 12.69
CA VAL A 183 4.34 8.44 14.13
C VAL A 183 3.22 9.17 14.86
N LYS A 184 2.42 8.43 15.63
CA LYS A 184 1.30 8.92 16.45
C LYS A 184 1.57 8.78 17.95
N GLY A 185 2.15 7.65 18.34
CA GLY A 185 2.46 7.30 19.72
C GLY A 185 3.94 7.52 20.06
N THR A 186 4.38 6.87 21.14
CA THR A 186 5.79 6.78 21.53
C THR A 186 6.38 5.48 20.99
N ILE A 187 7.66 5.54 20.63
CA ILE A 187 8.43 4.40 20.14
C ILE A 187 9.66 4.30 21.05
N ASP A 188 9.87 3.12 21.58
CA ASP A 188 10.90 2.79 22.55
C ASP A 188 11.50 1.45 22.11
N TYR A 189 12.80 1.45 21.79
CA TYR A 189 13.50 0.29 21.26
C TYR A 189 13.62 -0.82 22.31
N GLU A 190 13.74 -0.47 23.59
CA GLU A 190 13.79 -1.39 24.72
C GLU A 190 12.46 -2.14 24.93
N ASP A 191 11.32 -1.54 24.54
CA ASP A 191 10.00 -2.18 24.55
C ASP A 191 9.73 -2.99 23.27
N MET A 192 9.99 -2.42 22.09
CA MET A 192 9.66 -3.06 20.82
C MET A 192 10.62 -2.68 19.69
N LYS A 193 11.41 -3.67 19.25
CA LYS A 193 12.47 -3.49 18.23
C LYS A 193 11.97 -3.41 16.80
N PHE A 194 10.76 -3.87 16.52
CA PHE A 194 10.17 -3.79 15.19
C PHE A 194 8.64 -3.79 15.29
N TYR A 195 8.00 -3.21 14.28
CA TYR A 195 6.56 -3.21 14.11
C TYR A 195 6.17 -3.82 12.77
N GLU A 196 5.08 -4.59 12.77
CA GLU A 196 4.48 -5.13 11.56
C GLU A 196 3.07 -4.56 11.37
N MET A 197 2.82 -4.01 10.19
CA MET A 197 1.51 -3.49 9.79
C MET A 197 1.05 -4.20 8.52
N HIS A 198 -0.22 -4.55 8.48
CA HIS A 198 -0.90 -5.07 7.31
C HIS A 198 -1.92 -4.03 6.86
N VAL A 199 -1.71 -3.48 5.67
CA VAL A 199 -2.52 -2.40 5.11
C VAL A 199 -3.29 -2.91 3.91
N GLU A 200 -4.52 -2.45 3.76
CA GLU A 200 -5.34 -2.64 2.57
C GLU A 200 -5.55 -1.30 1.84
N ALA A 201 -5.59 -1.38 0.52
CA ALA A 201 -6.05 -0.33 -0.38
C ALA A 201 -7.37 -0.81 -0.96
N LYS A 202 -8.39 0.04 -0.91
CA LYS A 202 -9.75 -0.28 -1.33
C LYS A 202 -10.29 0.81 -2.24
N ASP A 203 -10.83 0.44 -3.39
CA ASP A 203 -11.50 1.39 -4.28
C ASP A 203 -12.85 1.87 -3.72
N LYS A 204 -13.51 2.77 -4.44
CA LYS A 204 -14.87 3.28 -4.10
C LYS A 204 -15.91 2.84 -5.12
N GLY A 205 -15.66 1.75 -5.83
CA GLY A 205 -16.63 1.14 -6.75
C GLY A 205 -17.90 0.67 -6.03
N GLN A 206 -18.95 0.38 -6.81
CA GLN A 206 -20.22 -0.11 -6.24
C GLN A 206 -20.03 -1.44 -5.49
N HIS A 207 -19.14 -2.30 -5.99
CA HIS A 207 -18.69 -3.52 -5.35
C HIS A 207 -17.18 -3.40 -5.14
N PRO A 208 -16.73 -2.84 -4.02
CA PRO A 208 -15.34 -2.49 -3.88
C PRO A 208 -14.40 -3.69 -3.92
N LEU A 209 -13.30 -3.54 -4.63
CA LEU A 209 -12.20 -4.46 -4.67
C LEU A 209 -11.07 -3.96 -3.75
N LEU A 210 -10.18 -4.89 -3.37
CA LEU A 210 -9.14 -4.62 -2.39
C LEU A 210 -7.82 -5.27 -2.77
N GLY A 211 -6.74 -4.52 -2.53
CA GLY A 211 -5.37 -5.00 -2.51
C GLY A 211 -4.79 -4.93 -1.10
N GLN A 212 -3.77 -5.74 -0.82
CA GLN A 212 -3.12 -5.77 0.50
C GLN A 212 -1.59 -5.78 0.37
N CYS A 213 -0.92 -5.17 1.35
CA CYS A 213 0.53 -5.20 1.49
C CYS A 213 0.95 -5.36 2.95
N LYS A 214 2.20 -5.77 3.14
CA LYS A 214 2.84 -5.84 4.46
C LYS A 214 3.87 -4.74 4.62
N ILE A 215 4.01 -4.23 5.84
CA ILE A 215 4.97 -3.19 6.18
C ILE A 215 5.73 -3.63 7.42
N VAL A 216 7.05 -3.57 7.35
CA VAL A 216 7.94 -3.86 8.48
C VAL A 216 8.76 -2.62 8.79
N VAL A 217 8.65 -2.13 10.02
CA VAL A 217 9.41 -0.99 10.51
C VAL A 217 10.39 -1.48 11.56
N ASP A 218 11.68 -1.41 11.26
CA ASP A 218 12.76 -1.74 12.18
C ASP A 218 13.10 -0.48 13.01
N VAL A 219 13.14 -0.62 14.34
CA VAL A 219 13.47 0.48 15.25
C VAL A 219 14.98 0.49 15.49
N THR A 220 15.60 1.67 15.45
CA THR A 220 17.02 1.82 15.76
C THR A 220 17.21 2.46 17.13
N ASP A 221 18.01 1.77 17.93
CA ASP A 221 18.48 2.11 19.28
C ASP A 221 19.28 3.42 19.32
N THR A 222 18.99 4.24 20.32
CA THR A 222 19.68 5.46 20.73
C THR A 222 20.12 5.31 22.18
N ASN A 223 21.25 5.93 22.54
CA ASN A 223 21.70 5.91 23.94
C ASN A 223 20.86 6.86 24.79
N ASP A 224 19.72 6.37 25.28
CA ASP A 224 18.77 7.12 26.10
C ASP A 224 18.59 6.51 27.51
N ASN A 225 19.11 5.31 27.75
CA ASN A 225 19.22 4.74 29.08
C ASN A 225 20.61 5.03 29.68
N TYR A 226 20.63 5.18 31.00
CA TYR A 226 21.88 5.37 31.73
C TYR A 226 22.27 4.08 32.46
N PRO A 227 23.58 3.84 32.69
CA PRO A 227 24.04 2.67 33.42
C PRO A 227 23.53 2.67 34.87
N GLU A 228 22.80 1.64 35.27
CA GLU A 228 22.34 1.43 36.64
C GLU A 228 23.36 0.59 37.43
N ILE A 229 23.79 1.10 38.58
CA ILE A 229 24.78 0.43 39.45
C ILE A 229 24.05 -0.22 40.64
N THR A 230 24.15 -1.54 40.74
CA THR A 230 23.66 -2.32 41.89
C THR A 230 24.81 -2.80 42.74
N VAL A 231 24.88 -2.37 44.00
CA VAL A 231 25.91 -2.82 44.95
C VAL A 231 25.30 -3.78 45.97
N LYS A 232 25.76 -5.03 45.96
CA LYS A 232 25.45 -6.03 46.99
C LYS A 232 26.64 -6.17 47.93
N SER A 233 26.56 -5.51 49.09
CA SER A 233 27.55 -5.64 50.15
C SER A 233 27.35 -6.94 50.92
N TYR A 234 28.44 -7.63 51.25
CA TYR A 234 28.39 -8.83 52.09
C TYR A 234 28.26 -8.49 53.58
N LYS A 235 28.71 -7.30 53.98
CA LYS A 235 28.65 -6.80 55.36
C LYS A 235 28.42 -5.29 55.36
N SER A 236 27.63 -4.81 56.32
CA SER A 236 27.41 -3.38 56.57
C SER A 236 28.63 -2.69 57.18
N THR A 237 29.51 -3.46 57.84
CA THR A 237 30.78 -3.01 58.40
C THR A 237 31.90 -3.96 58.00
N VAL A 238 33.03 -3.40 57.55
CA VAL A 238 34.23 -4.15 57.18
C VAL A 238 35.23 -4.03 58.33
N ASN A 239 35.65 -5.17 58.89
CA ASN A 239 36.65 -5.19 59.96
C ASN A 239 38.02 -4.77 59.40
N GLU A 240 38.72 -3.89 60.10
CA GLU A 240 40.06 -3.41 59.73
C GLU A 240 41.14 -4.50 59.75
N ASN A 241 40.85 -5.69 60.28
CA ASN A 241 41.75 -6.84 60.29
C ASN A 241 41.40 -7.88 59.21
N ILE A 242 40.46 -7.57 58.31
CA ILE A 242 40.10 -8.48 57.22
C ILE A 242 41.29 -8.63 56.24
N PRO A 243 41.62 -9.84 55.76
CA PRO A 243 42.74 -10.04 54.84
C PRO A 243 42.62 -9.17 53.57
N VAL A 244 43.76 -8.70 53.05
CA VAL A 244 43.83 -8.05 51.74
C VAL A 244 43.31 -9.01 50.67
N GLY A 245 42.57 -8.50 49.69
CA GLY A 245 41.91 -9.33 48.68
C GLY A 245 40.59 -9.97 49.12
N THR A 246 40.12 -9.71 50.35
CA THR A 246 38.76 -10.12 50.73
C THR A 246 37.74 -9.31 49.96
N VAL A 247 36.79 -9.99 49.33
CA VAL A 247 35.64 -9.38 48.64
C VAL A 247 34.70 -8.78 49.68
N ILE A 248 34.41 -7.48 49.54
CA ILE A 248 33.56 -6.73 50.47
C ILE A 248 32.19 -6.40 49.88
N ALA A 249 32.12 -6.26 48.56
CA ALA A 249 30.89 -6.04 47.82
C ALA A 249 31.01 -6.59 46.40
N ILE A 250 29.87 -6.96 45.85
CA ILE A 250 29.70 -7.21 44.43
C ILE A 250 29.03 -5.98 43.82
N VAL A 251 29.63 -5.45 42.76
CA VAL A 251 29.07 -4.38 41.95
C VAL A 251 28.57 -4.98 40.63
N GLY A 252 27.26 -4.90 40.42
CA GLY A 252 26.61 -5.10 39.13
C GLY A 252 26.38 -3.76 38.45
N ILE A 253 26.52 -3.73 37.12
CA ILE A 253 26.16 -2.58 36.29
C ILE A 253 25.24 -3.12 35.19
N SER A 254 24.15 -2.44 34.91
CA SER A 254 23.28 -2.82 33.82
C SER A 254 22.89 -1.57 33.08
N ASP A 255 23.07 -1.60 31.77
CA ASP A 255 22.50 -0.62 30.85
C ASP A 255 21.42 -1.34 30.04
N ARG A 256 20.34 -0.64 29.70
CA ARG A 256 19.21 -1.22 28.95
C ARG A 256 19.42 -1.14 27.45
N ASP A 257 20.25 -0.20 27.00
CA ASP A 257 20.56 -0.04 25.58
C ASP A 257 21.32 -1.26 25.04
N THR A 258 21.28 -1.46 23.72
CA THR A 258 21.97 -2.57 23.04
C THR A 258 23.25 -2.10 22.34
N GLY A 259 24.14 -3.05 22.03
CA GLY A 259 25.31 -2.78 21.19
C GLY A 259 26.34 -1.89 21.89
N ASP A 260 26.80 -0.85 21.20
CA ASP A 260 27.76 0.10 21.75
C ASP A 260 27.13 1.05 22.77
N ASN A 261 25.82 1.31 22.68
CA ASN A 261 25.11 2.19 23.60
C ASN A 261 25.07 1.60 25.02
N GLY A 262 24.87 0.28 25.13
CA GLY A 262 24.89 -0.43 26.41
C GLY A 262 26.27 -0.80 26.96
N LYS A 263 27.37 -0.39 26.30
CA LYS A 263 28.73 -0.71 26.77
C LYS A 263 29.13 0.23 27.91
N VAL A 264 29.36 -0.36 29.08
CA VAL A 264 29.73 0.38 30.29
C VAL A 264 31.21 0.26 30.60
N ASN A 265 31.82 1.35 31.08
CA ASN A 265 33.18 1.35 31.62
C ASN A 265 33.18 1.83 33.07
N LEU A 266 33.74 1.02 33.98
CA LEU A 266 33.83 1.35 35.40
C LEU A 266 35.19 1.93 35.75
N SER A 267 35.20 2.99 36.57
CA SER A 267 36.42 3.48 37.23
C SER A 267 36.17 3.71 38.72
N ILE A 268 37.21 3.49 39.54
CA ILE A 268 37.21 3.78 40.98
C ILE A 268 38.24 4.88 41.26
N ASN A 269 37.86 5.83 42.12
CA ASN A 269 38.80 6.85 42.59
C ASN A 269 39.96 6.18 43.35
N GLN A 270 41.19 6.42 42.91
CA GLN A 270 42.39 5.80 43.48
C GLN A 270 42.69 6.19 44.93
N GLN A 271 42.01 7.23 45.45
CA GLN A 271 42.12 7.72 46.82
C GLN A 271 41.37 6.88 47.86
N VAL A 272 40.55 5.91 47.46
CA VAL A 272 39.93 4.96 48.41
C VAL A 272 40.81 3.73 48.64
N PRO A 273 40.80 3.12 49.85
CA PRO A 273 41.61 1.95 50.18
C PRO A 273 41.04 0.64 49.60
N PHE A 274 40.36 0.74 48.46
CA PHE A 274 39.72 -0.37 47.75
C PHE A 274 40.21 -0.39 46.31
N TRP A 275 40.28 -1.58 45.74
CA TRP A 275 40.47 -1.80 44.31
C TRP A 275 39.41 -2.80 43.85
N TYR A 276 39.11 -2.79 42.56
CA TYR A 276 38.14 -3.72 42.00
C TYR A 276 38.85 -4.71 41.07
N LEU A 277 38.32 -5.93 41.01
CA LEU A 277 38.70 -6.93 40.03
C LEU A 277 37.49 -7.26 39.18
N SER A 278 37.61 -7.01 37.87
CA SER A 278 36.71 -7.60 36.88
C SER A 278 37.18 -9.02 36.66
N VAL A 279 36.33 -10.00 36.97
CA VAL A 279 36.71 -11.42 36.86
C VAL A 279 36.46 -11.97 35.45
N TYR A 280 35.70 -11.26 34.61
CA TYR A 280 35.53 -11.52 33.18
C TYR A 280 35.23 -10.18 32.45
N ASP A 281 35.22 -10.18 31.11
CA ASP A 281 34.71 -9.05 30.30
C ASP A 281 33.20 -8.77 30.54
N SER A 282 32.56 -9.60 31.37
CA SER A 282 31.18 -9.45 31.86
C SER A 282 31.14 -9.50 33.39
N LEU A 283 30.27 -8.67 33.95
CA LEU A 283 29.97 -8.53 35.38
C LEU A 283 29.60 -9.86 36.07
N PRO A 284 29.88 -10.01 37.38
CA PRO A 284 30.00 -8.90 38.32
C PRO A 284 31.41 -8.61 38.87
N ILE A 285 31.62 -7.34 39.25
CA ILE A 285 32.90 -6.79 39.72
C ILE A 285 33.03 -6.97 41.23
N HIS A 286 34.18 -7.49 41.67
CA HIS A 286 34.47 -7.72 43.07
C HIS A 286 35.22 -6.52 43.64
N LEU A 287 34.61 -5.81 44.59
CA LEU A 287 35.29 -4.76 45.35
C LEU A 287 36.11 -5.42 46.46
N MET A 288 37.41 -5.13 46.51
CA MET A 288 38.36 -5.72 47.44
C MET A 288 39.17 -4.68 48.20
N ARG A 289 39.63 -5.07 49.39
CA ARG A 289 40.52 -4.25 50.22
C ARG A 289 41.91 -4.13 49.62
N LYS A 290 42.45 -2.90 49.57
CA LYS A 290 43.76 -2.53 48.98
C LYS A 290 44.93 -2.58 49.97
N CYS A 291 44.76 -2.15 51.22
CA CYS A 291 45.85 -2.10 52.22
C CYS A 291 45.38 -2.34 53.68
N LEU A 292 46.32 -2.81 54.49
CA LEU A 292 46.26 -2.85 55.96
C LEU A 292 46.74 -1.51 56.52
N PHE A 293 45.85 -0.59 56.91
CA PHE A 293 46.25 0.51 57.81
C PHE A 293 45.14 0.81 58.81
N SER A 294 45.60 1.13 60.02
CA SER A 294 44.87 1.29 61.27
C SER A 294 44.17 2.63 61.37
N SER A 295 42.85 2.63 61.29
CA SER A 295 41.97 3.60 61.94
C SER A 295 40.55 3.35 61.45
N SER A 296 39.62 3.22 62.40
CA SER A 296 38.18 3.12 62.18
C SER A 296 37.66 4.17 61.18
N PHE A 297 37.05 3.73 60.08
CA PHE A 297 36.30 4.60 59.15
C PHE A 297 34.80 4.35 59.29
N ASN A 298 34.02 5.42 59.37
CA ASN A 298 32.58 5.38 59.59
C ASN A 298 31.84 5.39 58.25
N GLY A 299 30.81 4.56 58.07
CA GLY A 299 30.13 4.28 56.79
C GLY A 299 29.39 5.43 56.10
N ARG A 300 29.53 6.68 56.58
CA ARG A 300 28.88 7.87 55.98
C ARG A 300 29.68 8.49 54.82
N ASP A 301 30.95 8.13 54.66
CA ASP A 301 31.80 8.67 53.59
C ASP A 301 31.64 7.92 52.24
N PHE A 302 30.79 6.89 52.19
CA PHE A 302 30.64 6.01 51.03
C PHE A 302 29.69 6.52 49.94
N TRP A 303 28.79 7.46 50.25
CA TRP A 303 27.73 7.87 49.32
C TRP A 303 27.57 9.39 49.27
N GLY A 304 28.33 10.04 48.39
CA GLY A 304 28.03 11.40 47.98
C GLY A 304 26.76 11.40 47.13
N HIS A 305 25.62 11.79 47.70
CA HIS A 305 24.47 12.22 46.91
C HIS A 305 24.85 13.49 46.13
N ARG A 306 25.23 13.34 44.87
CA ARG A 306 25.05 14.38 43.84
C ARG A 306 24.62 13.72 42.54
N VAL A 307 23.30 13.64 42.38
CA VAL A 307 22.70 13.58 41.04
C VAL A 307 22.69 15.02 40.54
N ASN A 308 23.65 15.38 39.69
CA ASN A 308 23.50 16.59 38.88
C ASN A 308 22.38 16.30 37.88
N ARG A 309 21.23 16.96 38.04
CA ARG A 309 20.25 17.10 36.96
C ARG A 309 20.90 17.96 35.86
N PRO A 310 20.94 17.52 34.60
CA PRO A 310 20.99 18.46 33.50
C PRO A 310 19.65 19.18 33.49
N THR A 311 19.68 20.50 33.68
CA THR A 311 18.59 21.37 33.26
C THR A 311 18.60 21.41 31.73
N PHE A 312 17.58 20.83 31.11
CA PHE A 312 16.99 21.30 29.86
C PHE A 312 15.47 21.18 30.00
#